data_AF-A0A7S4MVF9-F1
#
_entry.id   AF-A0A7S4MVF9-F1
#
_cell.length_a   1.000
_cell.length_b   1.000
_cell.length_c   1.000
_cell.angle_alpha   90.00
_cell.angle_beta   90.00
_cell.angle_gamma   90.00
#
_symmetry.space_group_name_H-M   'P 1'
#
loop_
_entity.id
_entity.type
_entity.pdbx_description
1 polymer ?
#
loop_
_entity_poly.entity_id
_entity_poly.type
_entity_poly.pdbx_seq_one_letter_code
_entity_poly.pdbx_strand_id
1 'polypeptide(L)'
;MTQEQAAVNQLRTVLSQTLSPDAAVRRSAERHLDQAKKQPGHPLHVLRIVASSDVADASVRQAAAVHFKNIVKKGWDEDAEHGTDGIVISSADRRTIKSHLVELMCTVPPQIQAQCSESISLVAKVDFPSKWDNLLPELIQKFNSPDPNIVSGVLVTINAILRRFRYVQRSDDLYRDILYVLERLQAPLLTLFKTTGKAVDALANDPAQLKPRFASLRSVCRIFYSLNWQDLPEYFEDHMAEWMEEFAKYLNYRNPALEDEDEETEPSPVDVLQSAIVENLNLYANKDEEPFLPFLPNFTTLVWNRLMALSSFPKHDTLATTSIRFLSSLVGKLMHKSLFQDPATLREIIVKIVIPNIMIREADEERFEDDPQEFILGDMEGSDTESRRKVSQELLRAMCRQFEAETTSICSEHVGTMLAEFSADPAGKWTAKDAAIHLVL
;
A
#
# COMPACT_ATOMS: atom_id res chain seq x y z
N MET A 1 -6.37 3.60 -47.59
CA MET A 1 -5.96 3.82 -46.18
C MET A 1 -6.35 5.24 -45.79
N THR A 2 -7.07 5.44 -44.69
CA THR A 2 -7.45 6.78 -44.22
C THR A 2 -6.20 7.54 -43.73
N GLN A 3 -6.16 8.88 -43.86
CA GLN A 3 -5.05 9.71 -43.36
C GLN A 3 -4.76 9.46 -41.87
N GLU A 4 -5.80 9.17 -41.09
CA GLU A 4 -5.71 8.85 -39.67
C GLU A 4 -4.93 7.54 -39.40
N GLN A 5 -5.12 6.51 -40.23
CA GLN A 5 -4.37 5.25 -40.09
C GLN A 5 -2.88 5.44 -40.41
N ALA A 6 -2.56 6.32 -41.36
CA ALA A 6 -1.17 6.65 -41.67
C ALA A 6 -0.49 7.38 -40.50
N ALA A 7 -1.20 8.30 -39.84
CA ALA A 7 -0.70 9.00 -38.65
C ALA A 7 -0.42 8.03 -37.49
N VAL A 8 -1.33 7.08 -37.21
CA VAL A 8 -1.13 6.06 -36.17
C VAL A 8 0.06 5.15 -36.48
N ASN A 9 0.24 4.74 -37.74
CA ASN A 9 1.38 3.90 -38.15
C ASN A 9 2.73 4.66 -38.06
N GLN A 10 2.74 5.95 -38.42
CA GLN A 10 3.91 6.80 -38.23
C GLN A 10 4.25 6.94 -36.75
N LEU A 11 3.24 7.19 -35.90
CA LEU A 11 3.44 7.30 -34.46
C LEU A 11 3.97 6.00 -33.84
N ARG A 12 3.48 4.84 -34.29
CA ARG A 12 4.02 3.52 -33.89
C ARG A 12 5.52 3.41 -34.20
N THR A 13 5.93 3.88 -35.38
CA THR A 13 7.35 3.89 -35.79
C THR A 13 8.18 4.83 -34.91
N VAL A 14 7.67 6.01 -34.59
CA VAL A 14 8.38 6.95 -33.71
C VAL A 14 8.51 6.37 -32.30
N LEU A 15 7.46 5.73 -31.77
CA LEU A 15 7.50 5.08 -30.46
C LEU A 15 8.44 3.87 -30.42
N SER A 16 8.60 3.11 -31.50
CA SER A 16 9.61 2.05 -31.52
C SER A 16 11.03 2.61 -31.54
N GLN A 17 11.24 3.77 -32.19
CA GLN A 17 12.53 4.46 -32.22
C GLN A 17 12.98 5.00 -30.87
N THR A 18 12.06 5.32 -29.94
CA THR A 18 12.46 5.72 -28.57
C THR A 18 13.09 4.56 -27.79
N LEU A 19 12.90 3.32 -28.24
CA LEU A 19 13.47 2.11 -27.65
C LEU A 19 14.76 1.66 -28.34
N SER A 20 15.24 2.42 -29.34
CA SER A 20 16.45 2.08 -30.09
C SER A 20 17.70 2.10 -29.19
N PRO A 21 18.70 1.23 -29.39
CA PRO A 21 19.99 1.34 -28.70
C PRO A 21 20.77 2.60 -29.11
N ASP A 22 20.51 3.15 -30.32
CA ASP A 22 21.15 4.36 -30.83
C ASP A 22 20.58 5.63 -30.18
N ALA A 23 21.43 6.37 -29.47
CA ALA A 23 21.06 7.61 -28.78
C ALA A 23 20.59 8.72 -29.72
N ALA A 24 21.12 8.82 -30.95
CA ALA A 24 20.69 9.81 -31.91
C ALA A 24 19.26 9.55 -32.40
N VAL A 25 18.95 8.27 -32.65
CA VAL A 25 17.59 7.82 -33.02
C VAL A 25 16.60 8.09 -31.88
N ARG A 26 16.94 7.71 -30.64
CA ARG A 26 16.08 7.98 -29.47
C ARG A 26 15.78 9.46 -29.30
N ARG A 27 16.82 10.31 -29.27
CA ARG A 27 16.66 11.77 -29.10
C ARG A 27 15.88 12.42 -30.22
N SER A 28 15.95 11.88 -31.43
CA SER A 28 15.15 12.37 -32.56
C SER A 28 13.67 12.02 -32.37
N ALA A 29 13.38 10.78 -31.96
CA ALA A 29 12.04 10.31 -31.69
C ALA A 29 11.39 11.03 -30.50
N GLU A 30 12.11 11.23 -29.40
CA GLU A 30 11.65 11.99 -28.23
C GLU A 30 11.28 13.43 -28.61
N ARG A 31 12.13 14.12 -29.37
CA ARG A 31 11.83 15.48 -29.89
C ARG A 31 10.60 15.49 -30.78
N HIS A 32 10.40 14.47 -31.59
CA HIS A 32 9.20 14.34 -32.41
C HIS A 32 7.95 14.20 -31.53
N LEU A 33 7.99 13.32 -30.52
CA LEU A 33 6.88 13.13 -29.58
C LEU A 33 6.59 14.39 -28.75
N ASP A 34 7.61 15.17 -28.38
CA ASP A 34 7.48 16.44 -27.67
C ASP A 34 6.79 17.53 -28.49
N GLN A 35 6.92 17.49 -29.80
CA GLN A 35 6.17 18.37 -30.71
C GLN A 35 4.76 17.83 -30.94
N ALA A 36 4.63 16.52 -31.16
CA ALA A 36 3.36 15.85 -31.45
C ALA A 36 2.36 15.95 -30.30
N LYS A 37 2.81 15.89 -29.03
CA LYS A 37 1.94 16.01 -27.84
C LYS A 37 1.17 17.34 -27.74
N LYS A 38 1.57 18.37 -28.50
CA LYS A 38 0.88 19.66 -28.56
C LYS A 38 -0.22 19.73 -29.62
N GLN A 39 -0.33 18.70 -30.47
CA GLN A 39 -1.30 18.66 -31.56
C GLN A 39 -2.65 18.08 -31.10
N PRO A 40 -3.79 18.65 -31.54
CA PRO A 40 -5.12 18.09 -31.27
C PRO A 40 -5.26 16.64 -31.75
N GLY A 41 -5.99 15.81 -31.00
CA GLY A 41 -6.21 14.40 -31.34
C GLY A 41 -5.00 13.48 -31.12
N HIS A 42 -3.79 14.00 -30.86
CA HIS A 42 -2.61 13.19 -30.55
C HIS A 42 -2.84 12.20 -29.38
N PRO A 43 -3.45 12.58 -28.24
CA PRO A 43 -3.72 11.64 -27.16
C PRO A 43 -4.58 10.44 -27.60
N LEU A 44 -5.55 10.67 -28.49
CA LEU A 44 -6.43 9.61 -29.01
C LEU A 44 -5.68 8.66 -29.95
N HIS A 45 -4.78 9.17 -30.79
CA HIS A 45 -3.89 8.32 -31.60
C HIS A 45 -2.99 7.44 -30.74
N VAL A 46 -2.46 7.97 -29.64
CA VAL A 46 -1.66 7.20 -28.69
C VAL A 46 -2.50 6.09 -28.06
N LEU A 47 -3.73 6.39 -27.60
CA LEU A 47 -4.62 5.38 -27.03
C LEU A 47 -4.98 4.26 -28.01
N ARG A 48 -5.12 4.56 -29.31
CA ARG A 48 -5.32 3.52 -30.35
C ARG A 48 -4.14 2.54 -30.43
N ILE A 49 -2.92 3.02 -30.22
CA ILE A 49 -1.73 2.15 -30.16
C ILE A 49 -1.78 1.29 -28.90
N VAL A 50 -2.10 1.89 -27.75
CA VAL A 50 -2.24 1.17 -26.47
C VAL A 50 -3.28 0.03 -26.58
N ALA A 51 -4.41 0.31 -27.23
CA ALA A 51 -5.51 -0.61 -27.46
C ALA A 51 -5.22 -1.72 -28.49
N SER A 52 -4.12 -1.62 -29.24
CA SER A 52 -3.75 -2.65 -30.22
C SER A 52 -3.52 -4.00 -29.53
N SER A 53 -4.01 -5.09 -30.12
CA SER A 53 -3.79 -6.44 -29.63
C SER A 53 -2.56 -7.12 -30.23
N ASP A 54 -1.77 -6.41 -31.05
CA ASP A 54 -0.58 -6.98 -31.66
C ASP A 54 0.50 -7.24 -30.60
N VAL A 55 0.88 -8.51 -30.45
CA VAL A 55 1.88 -8.97 -29.49
C VAL A 55 3.28 -8.49 -29.88
N ALA A 56 3.54 -8.30 -31.18
CA ALA A 56 4.82 -7.78 -31.67
C ALA A 56 5.07 -6.33 -31.19
N ASP A 57 4.01 -5.61 -30.84
CA ASP A 57 4.06 -4.22 -30.38
C ASP A 57 4.12 -4.09 -28.85
N ALA A 58 4.32 -5.16 -28.06
CA ALA A 58 4.21 -5.09 -26.59
C ALA A 58 5.04 -3.94 -25.95
N SER A 59 6.30 -3.78 -26.36
CA SER A 59 7.18 -2.71 -25.87
C SER A 59 6.74 -1.33 -26.37
N VAL A 60 6.25 -1.24 -27.61
CA VAL A 60 5.72 -0.01 -28.22
C VAL A 60 4.43 0.43 -27.54
N ARG A 61 3.54 -0.51 -27.19
CA ARG A 61 2.32 -0.27 -26.43
C ARG A 61 2.63 0.23 -25.02
N GLN A 62 3.63 -0.35 -24.36
CA GLN A 62 4.09 0.14 -23.06
C GLN A 62 4.63 1.57 -23.17
N ALA A 63 5.48 1.85 -24.16
CA ALA A 63 5.98 3.21 -24.43
C ALA A 63 4.84 4.19 -24.73
N ALA A 64 3.83 3.77 -25.51
CA ALA A 64 2.63 4.55 -25.79
C ALA A 64 1.84 4.87 -24.52
N ALA A 65 1.65 3.90 -23.64
CA ALA A 65 0.92 4.09 -22.38
C ALA A 65 1.64 5.04 -21.42
N VAL A 66 2.98 4.93 -21.34
CA VAL A 66 3.81 5.88 -20.58
C VAL A 66 3.73 7.29 -21.18
N HIS A 67 3.78 7.41 -22.51
CA HIS A 67 3.63 8.70 -23.20
C HIS A 67 2.26 9.32 -22.95
N PHE A 68 1.18 8.52 -23.05
CA PHE A 68 -0.18 8.95 -22.76
C PHE A 68 -0.32 9.49 -21.33
N LYS A 69 0.17 8.73 -20.34
CA LYS A 69 0.19 9.17 -18.94
C LYS A 69 0.89 10.53 -18.78
N ASN A 70 2.05 10.71 -19.42
CA ASN A 70 2.80 11.96 -19.33
C ASN A 70 2.06 13.14 -19.99
N ILE A 71 1.31 12.89 -21.07
CA ILE A 71 0.43 13.90 -21.69
C ILE A 71 -0.68 14.29 -20.72
N VAL A 72 -1.38 13.33 -20.11
CA VAL A 72 -2.43 13.59 -19.12
C VAL A 72 -1.89 14.36 -17.92
N LYS A 73 -0.75 13.92 -17.36
CA LYS A 73 -0.11 14.54 -16.20
C LYS A 73 0.16 16.04 -16.40
N LYS A 74 0.49 16.44 -17.62
CA LYS A 74 0.86 17.82 -17.95
C LYS A 74 -0.26 18.64 -18.57
N GLY A 75 -1.14 18.03 -19.36
CA GLY A 75 -2.13 18.74 -20.18
C GLY A 75 -3.57 18.68 -19.68
N TRP A 76 -3.85 17.97 -18.57
CA TRP A 76 -5.21 17.84 -18.07
C TRP A 76 -5.60 18.92 -17.04
N ASP A 77 -4.68 19.24 -16.13
CA ASP A 77 -4.87 20.30 -15.14
C ASP A 77 -4.33 21.63 -15.71
N GLU A 78 -5.23 22.47 -16.22
CA GLU A 78 -4.87 23.75 -16.84
C GLU A 78 -4.42 24.79 -15.81
N ASP A 79 -4.82 24.61 -14.54
CA ASP A 79 -4.53 25.51 -13.42
C ASP A 79 -3.31 25.04 -12.60
N ALA A 80 -2.61 23.99 -13.04
CA ALA A 80 -1.45 23.46 -12.33
C ALA A 80 -0.34 24.51 -12.18
N GLU A 81 0.28 24.61 -10.99
CA GLU A 81 1.29 25.63 -10.65
C GLU A 81 2.48 25.66 -11.63
N HIS A 82 2.86 24.51 -12.19
CA HIS A 82 3.96 24.40 -13.15
C HIS A 82 3.55 24.67 -14.60
N GLY A 83 2.28 25.02 -14.84
CA GLY A 83 1.70 25.15 -16.17
C GLY A 83 1.66 23.83 -16.94
N THR A 84 1.29 23.92 -18.22
CA THR A 84 1.02 22.73 -19.07
C THR A 84 2.12 22.40 -20.07
N ASP A 85 3.24 23.13 -20.07
CA ASP A 85 4.31 23.04 -21.09
C ASP A 85 3.79 23.21 -22.55
N GLY A 86 2.65 23.91 -22.71
CA GLY A 86 1.96 24.10 -23.98
C GLY A 86 1.18 22.88 -24.47
N ILE A 87 0.95 21.89 -23.61
CA ILE A 87 0.10 20.74 -23.88
C ILE A 87 -1.33 21.11 -23.47
N VAL A 88 -2.26 21.12 -24.43
CA VAL A 88 -3.67 21.41 -24.15
C VAL A 88 -4.51 20.28 -24.75
N ILE A 89 -5.25 19.59 -23.89
CA ILE A 89 -6.16 18.51 -24.32
C ILE A 89 -7.54 19.12 -24.55
N SER A 90 -8.00 19.07 -25.80
CA SER A 90 -9.27 19.66 -26.19
C SER A 90 -10.45 19.07 -25.40
N SER A 91 -11.52 19.85 -25.18
CA SER A 91 -12.71 19.36 -24.47
C SER A 91 -13.38 18.16 -25.17
N ALA A 92 -13.25 18.07 -26.51
CA ALA A 92 -13.69 16.91 -27.28
C ALA A 92 -12.84 15.67 -26.93
N ASP A 93 -11.51 15.79 -26.99
CA ASP A 93 -10.60 14.69 -26.65
C ASP A 93 -10.76 14.26 -25.20
N ARG A 94 -10.93 15.20 -24.26
CA ARG A 94 -11.18 14.89 -22.84
C ARG A 94 -12.42 14.00 -22.67
N ARG A 95 -13.53 14.31 -23.36
CA ARG A 95 -14.75 13.49 -23.31
C ARG A 95 -14.52 12.08 -23.86
N THR A 96 -13.86 11.98 -25.01
CA THR A 96 -13.56 10.68 -25.64
C THR A 96 -12.59 9.84 -24.80
N ILE A 97 -11.61 10.47 -24.14
CA ILE A 97 -10.70 9.79 -23.21
C ILE A 97 -11.51 9.22 -22.04
N LYS A 98 -12.34 10.05 -21.39
CA LYS A 98 -13.18 9.62 -20.26
C LYS A 98 -14.10 8.45 -20.63
N SER A 99 -14.67 8.45 -21.84
CA SER A 99 -15.61 7.40 -22.28
C SER A 99 -14.97 6.05 -22.60
N HIS A 100 -13.64 5.98 -22.76
CA HIS A 100 -12.96 4.75 -23.20
C HIS A 100 -11.86 4.28 -22.26
N LEU A 101 -11.30 5.15 -21.43
CA LEU A 101 -10.09 4.84 -20.66
C LEU A 101 -10.31 3.71 -19.63
N VAL A 102 -11.49 3.64 -19.00
CA VAL A 102 -11.84 2.58 -18.04
C VAL A 102 -11.92 1.22 -18.74
N GLU A 103 -12.60 1.14 -19.89
CA GLU A 103 -12.71 -0.10 -20.66
C GLU A 103 -11.33 -0.53 -21.20
N LEU A 104 -10.53 0.42 -21.67
CA LEU A 104 -9.17 0.14 -22.11
C LEU A 104 -8.32 -0.46 -20.99
N MET A 105 -8.37 0.13 -19.78
CA MET A 105 -7.67 -0.40 -18.61
C MET A 105 -8.07 -1.86 -18.29
N CYS A 106 -9.32 -2.24 -18.53
CA CYS A 106 -9.81 -3.60 -18.29
C CYS A 106 -9.37 -4.62 -19.36
N THR A 107 -8.91 -4.18 -20.53
CA THR A 107 -8.62 -5.06 -21.68
C THR A 107 -7.13 -5.21 -21.98
N VAL A 108 -6.28 -4.42 -21.32
CA VAL A 108 -4.82 -4.42 -21.52
C VAL A 108 -4.08 -5.31 -20.51
N PRO A 109 -2.87 -5.81 -20.84
CA PRO A 109 -2.03 -6.57 -19.91
C PRO A 109 -1.61 -5.77 -18.66
N PRO A 110 -1.20 -6.44 -17.55
CA PRO A 110 -0.92 -5.81 -16.26
C PRO A 110 0.04 -4.60 -16.29
N GLN A 111 1.13 -4.67 -17.07
CA GLN A 111 2.11 -3.57 -17.16
C GLN A 111 1.52 -2.29 -17.78
N ILE A 112 0.64 -2.45 -18.77
CA ILE A 112 -0.06 -1.35 -19.44
C ILE A 112 -1.24 -0.88 -18.57
N GLN A 113 -1.94 -1.84 -17.93
CA GLN A 113 -3.03 -1.58 -17.01
C GLN A 113 -2.60 -0.61 -15.91
N ALA A 114 -1.41 -0.79 -15.34
CA ALA A 114 -0.86 0.13 -14.33
C ALA A 114 -0.70 1.57 -14.85
N GLN A 115 -0.28 1.76 -16.11
CA GLN A 115 -0.17 3.11 -16.70
C GLN A 115 -1.54 3.72 -17.00
N CYS A 116 -2.51 2.91 -17.43
CA CYS A 116 -3.90 3.35 -17.62
C CYS A 116 -4.55 3.75 -16.28
N SER A 117 -4.36 2.95 -15.23
CA SER A 117 -4.82 3.22 -13.86
C SER A 117 -4.27 4.54 -13.33
N GLU A 118 -2.96 4.79 -13.49
CA GLU A 118 -2.34 6.05 -13.12
C GLU A 118 -2.88 7.23 -13.94
N SER A 119 -3.13 7.03 -15.24
CA SER A 119 -3.75 8.06 -16.08
C SER A 119 -5.17 8.39 -15.62
N ILE A 120 -5.97 7.39 -15.23
CA ILE A 120 -7.31 7.59 -14.65
C ILE A 120 -7.20 8.39 -13.35
N SER A 121 -6.28 8.04 -12.46
CA SER A 121 -6.04 8.77 -11.20
C SER A 121 -5.70 10.24 -11.44
N LEU A 122 -4.82 10.54 -12.41
CA LEU A 122 -4.45 11.90 -12.80
C LEU A 122 -5.64 12.70 -13.33
N VAL A 123 -6.48 12.11 -14.19
CA VAL A 123 -7.72 12.75 -14.67
C VAL A 123 -8.69 12.96 -13.50
N ALA A 124 -8.88 11.94 -12.66
CA ALA A 124 -9.78 11.97 -11.51
C ALA A 124 -9.39 13.04 -10.49
N LYS A 125 -8.10 13.34 -10.32
CA LYS A 125 -7.62 14.43 -9.46
C LYS A 125 -8.30 15.77 -9.77
N VAL A 126 -8.59 16.04 -11.04
CA VAL A 126 -9.18 17.30 -11.51
C VAL A 126 -10.69 17.20 -11.69
N ASP A 127 -11.15 16.07 -12.23
CA ASP A 127 -12.51 15.95 -12.75
C ASP A 127 -13.45 15.10 -11.89
N PHE A 128 -12.93 14.24 -11.00
CA PHE A 128 -13.77 13.39 -10.17
C PHE A 128 -14.15 14.10 -8.86
N PRO A 129 -15.43 14.05 -8.41
CA PRO A 129 -16.58 13.41 -9.05
C PRO A 129 -17.38 14.33 -9.99
N SER A 130 -17.32 15.65 -9.82
CA SER A 130 -18.29 16.58 -10.43
C SER A 130 -18.26 16.68 -11.96
N LYS A 131 -17.10 16.46 -12.59
CA LYS A 131 -16.91 16.50 -14.06
C LYS A 131 -16.69 15.11 -14.66
N TRP A 132 -16.76 14.05 -13.86
CA TRP A 132 -16.64 12.65 -14.29
C TRP A 132 -17.43 11.74 -13.36
N ASP A 133 -18.73 11.96 -13.33
CA ASP A 133 -19.70 11.39 -12.40
C ASP A 133 -20.04 9.91 -12.66
N ASN A 134 -19.78 9.40 -13.87
CA ASN A 134 -19.93 7.97 -14.20
C ASN A 134 -18.69 7.12 -13.90
N LEU A 135 -17.55 7.72 -13.54
CA LEU A 135 -16.29 6.98 -13.29
C LEU A 135 -16.44 5.91 -12.21
N LEU A 136 -16.93 6.29 -11.02
CA LEU A 136 -17.06 5.35 -9.91
C LEU A 136 -18.12 4.26 -10.18
N PRO A 137 -19.32 4.57 -10.71
CA PRO A 137 -20.28 3.56 -11.14
C PRO A 137 -19.70 2.54 -12.15
N GLU A 138 -18.96 3.01 -13.16
CA GLU A 138 -18.32 2.13 -14.15
C GLU A 138 -17.29 1.19 -13.51
N LEU A 139 -16.47 1.69 -12.59
CA LEU A 139 -15.50 0.89 -11.85
C LEU A 139 -16.21 -0.16 -10.97
N ILE A 140 -17.24 0.22 -10.22
CA ILE A 140 -18.00 -0.70 -9.36
C ILE A 140 -18.66 -1.81 -10.18
N GLN A 141 -19.18 -1.50 -11.38
CA GLN A 141 -19.78 -2.52 -12.26
C GLN A 141 -18.80 -3.66 -12.58
N LYS A 142 -17.51 -3.37 -12.71
CA LYS A 142 -16.46 -4.35 -13.01
C LYS A 142 -16.14 -5.30 -11.85
N PHE A 143 -16.64 -5.05 -10.63
CA PHE A 143 -16.50 -6.00 -9.51
C PHE A 143 -17.13 -7.37 -9.80
N ASN A 144 -18.14 -7.41 -10.67
CA ASN A 144 -18.81 -8.64 -11.07
C ASN A 144 -18.11 -9.38 -12.22
N SER A 145 -16.94 -8.91 -12.66
CA SER A 145 -16.16 -9.57 -13.71
C SER A 145 -15.73 -10.98 -13.27
N PRO A 146 -15.85 -12.00 -14.13
CA PRO A 146 -15.30 -13.32 -13.84
C PRO A 146 -13.76 -13.34 -13.90
N ASP A 147 -13.14 -12.32 -14.52
CA ASP A 147 -11.68 -12.20 -14.60
C ASP A 147 -11.12 -11.48 -13.36
N PRO A 148 -10.35 -12.17 -12.50
CA PRO A 148 -9.77 -11.58 -11.30
C PRO A 148 -8.77 -10.45 -11.60
N ASN A 149 -8.13 -10.44 -12.78
CA ASN A 149 -7.20 -9.37 -13.16
C ASN A 149 -7.94 -8.05 -13.43
N ILE A 150 -9.15 -8.12 -13.99
CA ILE A 150 -10.01 -6.95 -14.17
C ILE A 150 -10.41 -6.40 -12.80
N VAL A 151 -10.88 -7.26 -11.90
CA VAL A 151 -11.27 -6.84 -10.54
C VAL A 151 -10.09 -6.21 -9.80
N SER A 152 -8.91 -6.84 -9.87
CA SER A 152 -7.69 -6.32 -9.24
C SER A 152 -7.28 -4.95 -9.79
N GLY A 153 -7.23 -4.79 -11.11
CA GLY A 153 -6.88 -3.51 -11.75
C GLY A 153 -7.85 -2.37 -11.41
N VAL A 154 -9.14 -2.69 -11.33
CA VAL A 154 -10.19 -1.75 -10.91
C VAL A 154 -9.99 -1.33 -9.46
N LEU A 155 -9.74 -2.28 -8.54
CA LEU A 155 -9.49 -1.97 -7.13
C LEU A 155 -8.22 -1.13 -6.93
N VAL A 156 -7.15 -1.41 -7.68
CA VAL A 156 -5.93 -0.59 -7.67
C VAL A 156 -6.24 0.85 -8.10
N THR A 157 -7.08 1.01 -9.12
CA THR A 157 -7.50 2.32 -9.64
C THR A 157 -8.36 3.08 -8.64
N ILE A 158 -9.35 2.42 -8.04
CA ILE A 158 -10.18 3.02 -6.97
C ILE A 158 -9.28 3.43 -5.81
N ASN A 159 -8.36 2.56 -5.36
CA ASN A 159 -7.42 2.89 -4.29
C ASN A 159 -6.57 4.13 -4.64
N ALA A 160 -6.05 4.22 -5.86
CA ALA A 160 -5.27 5.37 -6.32
C ALA A 160 -6.07 6.68 -6.26
N ILE A 161 -7.32 6.67 -6.72
CA ILE A 161 -8.23 7.82 -6.66
C ILE A 161 -8.50 8.23 -5.22
N LEU A 162 -8.85 7.27 -4.36
CA LEU A 162 -9.33 7.54 -2.99
C LEU A 162 -8.21 7.83 -1.99
N ARG A 163 -6.94 7.53 -2.31
CA ARG A 163 -5.80 7.93 -1.47
C ARG A 163 -5.75 9.44 -1.22
N ARG A 164 -6.32 10.25 -2.12
CA ARG A 164 -6.41 11.71 -1.96
C ARG A 164 -7.23 12.16 -0.75
N PHE A 165 -8.04 11.28 -0.16
CA PHE A 165 -8.78 11.58 1.05
C PHE A 165 -7.92 11.52 2.31
N ARG A 166 -6.70 10.97 2.20
CA ARG A 166 -5.77 10.81 3.32
C ARG A 166 -4.91 12.04 3.50
N TYR A 167 -4.58 12.37 4.74
CA TYR A 167 -3.67 13.48 5.11
C TYR A 167 -4.07 14.87 4.58
N VAL A 168 -5.30 15.04 4.09
CA VAL A 168 -5.84 16.33 3.65
C VAL A 168 -6.70 16.92 4.75
N GLN A 169 -6.66 18.26 4.89
CA GLN A 169 -7.50 18.97 5.84
C GLN A 169 -8.98 18.84 5.47
N ARG A 170 -9.82 18.74 6.49
CA ARG A 170 -11.28 18.71 6.36
C ARG A 170 -11.79 19.96 5.64
N SER A 171 -12.64 19.77 4.64
CA SER A 171 -13.38 20.82 3.95
C SER A 171 -14.73 20.30 3.45
N ASP A 172 -15.67 21.20 3.19
CA ASP A 172 -16.99 20.85 2.67
C ASP A 172 -16.92 20.18 1.30
N ASP A 173 -16.01 20.67 0.43
CA ASP A 173 -15.76 20.07 -0.88
C ASP A 173 -15.22 18.63 -0.76
N LEU A 174 -14.30 18.38 0.17
CA LEU A 174 -13.77 17.05 0.43
C LEU A 174 -14.87 16.11 0.94
N TYR A 175 -15.70 16.56 1.88
CA TYR A 175 -16.78 15.73 2.43
C TYR A 175 -17.89 15.47 1.41
N ARG A 176 -18.20 16.42 0.53
CA ARG A 176 -19.13 16.18 -0.59
C ARG A 176 -18.63 15.03 -1.48
N ASP A 177 -17.34 15.00 -1.78
CA ASP A 177 -16.73 13.94 -2.58
C ASP A 177 -16.73 12.59 -1.83
N ILE A 178 -16.40 12.60 -0.53
CA ILE A 178 -16.42 11.40 0.32
C ILE A 178 -17.83 10.82 0.40
N LEU A 179 -18.86 11.64 0.66
CA LEU A 179 -20.26 11.21 0.72
C LEU A 179 -20.70 10.59 -0.61
N TYR A 180 -20.39 11.24 -1.74
CA TYR A 180 -20.67 10.69 -3.06
C TYR A 180 -20.08 9.27 -3.23
N VAL A 181 -18.84 9.04 -2.76
CA VAL A 181 -18.18 7.74 -2.82
C VAL A 181 -18.83 6.73 -1.87
N LEU A 182 -19.06 7.11 -0.62
CA LEU A 182 -19.62 6.25 0.42
C LEU A 182 -20.97 5.67 -0.01
N GLU A 183 -21.89 6.53 -0.47
CA GLU A 183 -23.23 6.14 -0.96
C GLU A 183 -23.20 5.03 -2.03
N ARG A 184 -22.11 4.94 -2.80
CA ARG A 184 -21.99 4.04 -3.95
C ARG A 184 -21.10 2.84 -3.67
N LEU A 185 -20.03 3.00 -2.90
CA LEU A 185 -18.94 2.02 -2.82
C LEU A 185 -18.98 1.15 -1.56
N GLN A 186 -19.48 1.65 -0.42
CA GLN A 186 -19.31 0.98 0.88
C GLN A 186 -19.90 -0.44 0.91
N ALA A 187 -21.14 -0.62 0.43
CA ALA A 187 -21.79 -1.92 0.40
C ALA A 187 -21.23 -2.87 -0.68
N PRO A 188 -20.99 -2.43 -1.94
CA PRO A 188 -20.30 -3.25 -2.92
C PRO A 188 -18.90 -3.69 -2.48
N LEU A 189 -18.17 -2.84 -1.76
CA LEU A 189 -16.83 -3.15 -1.27
C LEU A 189 -16.85 -4.28 -0.24
N LEU A 190 -17.74 -4.21 0.76
CA LEU A 190 -17.91 -5.29 1.75
C LEU A 190 -18.34 -6.60 1.07
N THR A 191 -19.30 -6.51 0.15
CA THR A 191 -19.76 -7.67 -0.63
C THR A 191 -18.59 -8.31 -1.39
N LEU A 192 -17.77 -7.50 -2.06
CA LEU A 192 -16.60 -7.99 -2.79
C LEU A 192 -15.55 -8.61 -1.86
N PHE A 193 -15.36 -8.06 -0.66
CA PHE A 193 -14.43 -8.63 0.31
C PHE A 193 -14.82 -10.06 0.68
N LYS A 194 -16.09 -10.24 1.04
CA LYS A 194 -16.67 -11.54 1.41
C LYS A 194 -16.67 -12.54 0.25
N THR A 195 -17.06 -12.12 -0.95
CA THR A 195 -17.09 -13.03 -2.11
C THR A 195 -15.69 -13.45 -2.55
N THR A 196 -14.74 -12.51 -2.56
CA THR A 196 -13.33 -12.82 -2.83
C THR A 196 -12.77 -13.77 -1.77
N GLY A 197 -13.17 -13.57 -0.50
CA GLY A 197 -12.73 -14.44 0.58
C GLY A 197 -13.26 -15.86 0.52
N LYS A 198 -14.51 -16.04 0.14
CA LYS A 198 -15.07 -17.37 -0.15
C LYS A 198 -14.34 -18.05 -1.32
N ALA A 199 -13.92 -17.29 -2.33
CA ALA A 199 -13.14 -17.84 -3.44
C ALA A 199 -11.74 -18.29 -3.00
N VAL A 200 -11.10 -17.59 -2.06
CA VAL A 200 -9.81 -18.01 -1.47
C VAL A 200 -9.94 -19.38 -0.81
N ASP A 201 -11.02 -19.62 -0.04
CA ASP A 201 -11.24 -20.92 0.63
C ASP A 201 -11.33 -22.09 -0.37
N ALA A 202 -11.93 -21.86 -1.54
CA ALA A 202 -12.06 -22.85 -2.59
C ALA A 202 -10.77 -23.09 -3.41
N LEU A 203 -9.81 -22.16 -3.35
CA LEU A 203 -8.60 -22.14 -4.18
C LEU A 203 -7.32 -22.43 -3.39
N ALA A 204 -7.42 -22.98 -2.18
CA ALA A 204 -6.30 -23.11 -1.23
C ALA A 204 -5.03 -23.76 -1.80
N ASN A 205 -5.15 -24.62 -2.82
CA ASN A 205 -4.03 -25.35 -3.44
C ASN A 205 -3.60 -24.80 -4.81
N ASP A 206 -4.06 -23.60 -5.23
CA ASP A 206 -3.71 -22.98 -6.52
C ASP A 206 -3.09 -21.58 -6.31
N PRO A 207 -1.75 -21.50 -6.08
CA PRO A 207 -1.06 -20.23 -5.84
C PRO A 207 -1.21 -19.21 -6.98
N ALA A 208 -1.24 -19.69 -8.23
CA ALA A 208 -1.36 -18.82 -9.40
C ALA A 208 -2.71 -18.08 -9.39
N GLN A 209 -3.75 -18.75 -8.90
CA GLN A 209 -5.05 -18.13 -8.69
C GLN A 209 -5.13 -17.36 -7.38
N LEU A 210 -4.56 -17.83 -6.28
CA LEU A 210 -4.64 -17.16 -4.99
C LEU A 210 -3.96 -15.79 -4.97
N LYS A 211 -2.78 -15.64 -5.60
CA LYS A 211 -2.02 -14.38 -5.62
C LYS A 211 -2.87 -13.18 -6.06
N PRO A 212 -3.58 -13.21 -7.20
CA PRO A 212 -4.53 -12.15 -7.58
C PRO A 212 -5.64 -11.87 -6.56
N ARG A 213 -6.17 -12.90 -5.87
CA ARG A 213 -7.24 -12.70 -4.88
C ARG A 213 -6.70 -11.99 -3.64
N PHE A 214 -5.51 -12.37 -3.15
CA PHE A 214 -4.84 -11.65 -2.06
C PHE A 214 -4.53 -10.20 -2.42
N ALA A 215 -4.10 -9.92 -3.66
CA ALA A 215 -3.92 -8.56 -4.14
C ALA A 215 -5.23 -7.74 -4.13
N SER A 216 -6.36 -8.37 -4.48
CA SER A 216 -7.69 -7.76 -4.39
C SER A 216 -8.11 -7.51 -2.93
N LEU A 217 -7.97 -8.50 -2.05
CA LEU A 217 -8.26 -8.34 -0.61
C LEU A 217 -7.42 -7.21 0.02
N ARG A 218 -6.13 -7.12 -0.34
CA ARG A 218 -5.25 -6.03 0.11
C ARG A 218 -5.76 -4.68 -0.39
N SER A 219 -6.14 -4.60 -1.66
CA SER A 219 -6.66 -3.36 -2.25
C SER A 219 -7.96 -2.92 -1.60
N VAL A 220 -8.85 -3.87 -1.29
CA VAL A 220 -10.06 -3.62 -0.49
C VAL A 220 -9.71 -3.05 0.88
N CYS A 221 -8.74 -3.62 1.60
CA CYS A 221 -8.30 -3.10 2.89
C CYS A 221 -7.73 -1.67 2.78
N ARG A 222 -7.03 -1.34 1.69
CA ARG A 222 -6.51 0.03 1.47
C ARG A 222 -7.62 1.01 1.07
N ILE A 223 -8.64 0.56 0.35
CA ILE A 223 -9.83 1.38 0.07
C ILE A 223 -10.59 1.66 1.37
N PHE A 224 -10.82 0.62 2.19
CA PHE A 224 -11.40 0.75 3.53
C PHE A 224 -10.65 1.81 4.36
N TYR A 225 -9.32 1.74 4.39
CA TYR A 225 -8.49 2.72 5.10
C TYR A 225 -8.73 4.16 4.61
N SER A 226 -8.82 4.37 3.30
CA SER A 226 -9.07 5.70 2.74
C SER A 226 -10.45 6.25 3.11
N LEU A 227 -11.47 5.37 3.13
CA LEU A 227 -12.85 5.76 3.42
C LEU A 227 -13.09 6.08 4.89
N ASN A 228 -12.32 5.45 5.79
CA ASN A 228 -12.38 5.68 7.23
C ASN A 228 -11.30 6.67 7.72
N TRP A 229 -10.56 7.31 6.81
CA TRP A 229 -9.43 8.15 7.23
C TRP A 229 -9.87 9.45 7.91
N GLN A 230 -10.88 10.12 7.36
CA GLN A 230 -11.33 11.43 7.83
C GLN A 230 -12.23 11.32 9.07
N ASP A 231 -13.08 10.30 9.08
CA ASP A 231 -14.10 10.03 10.10
C ASP A 231 -14.54 8.56 9.95
N LEU A 232 -15.21 8.01 10.96
CA LEU A 232 -15.88 6.71 10.86
C LEU A 232 -17.28 6.89 10.24
N PRO A 233 -17.54 6.41 9.00
CA PRO A 233 -18.87 6.50 8.41
C PRO A 233 -19.84 5.49 9.04
N GLU A 234 -21.10 5.89 9.21
CA GLU A 234 -22.18 5.10 9.83
C GLU A 234 -22.28 3.67 9.29
N TYR A 235 -22.16 3.48 7.96
CA TYR A 235 -22.18 2.14 7.37
C TYR A 235 -21.04 1.24 7.87
N PHE A 236 -19.83 1.78 8.04
CA PHE A 236 -18.70 0.98 8.54
C PHE A 236 -18.83 0.70 10.03
N GLU A 237 -19.50 1.55 10.78
CA GLU A 237 -19.86 1.31 12.18
C GLU A 237 -20.93 0.19 12.29
N ASP A 238 -22.03 0.32 11.57
CA ASP A 238 -23.14 -0.65 11.53
C ASP A 238 -22.69 -2.04 11.08
N HIS A 239 -21.76 -2.09 10.12
CA HIS A 239 -21.22 -3.31 9.55
C HIS A 239 -19.84 -3.68 10.12
N MET A 240 -19.42 -3.09 11.25
CA MET A 240 -18.08 -3.30 11.81
C MET A 240 -17.83 -4.78 12.12
N ALA A 241 -18.81 -5.49 12.69
CA ALA A 241 -18.67 -6.90 13.02
C ALA A 241 -18.32 -7.76 11.80
N GLU A 242 -18.92 -7.46 10.64
CA GLU A 242 -18.67 -8.19 9.38
C GLU A 242 -17.26 -7.94 8.84
N TRP A 243 -16.74 -6.71 8.98
CA TRP A 243 -15.36 -6.39 8.62
C TRP A 243 -14.36 -7.04 9.57
N MET A 244 -14.64 -7.00 10.87
CA MET A 244 -13.77 -7.57 11.90
C MET A 244 -13.69 -9.10 11.83
N GLU A 245 -14.79 -9.77 11.44
CA GLU A 245 -14.78 -11.21 11.18
C GLU A 245 -13.79 -11.57 10.06
N GLU A 246 -13.85 -10.87 8.92
CA GLU A 246 -12.93 -11.11 7.80
C GLU A 246 -11.48 -10.72 8.14
N PHE A 247 -11.26 -9.60 8.84
CA PHE A 247 -9.92 -9.20 9.30
C PHE A 247 -9.31 -10.25 10.24
N ALA A 248 -10.09 -10.76 11.19
CA ALA A 248 -9.64 -11.82 12.10
C ALA A 248 -9.29 -13.11 11.34
N LYS A 249 -10.11 -13.49 10.35
CA LYS A 249 -9.84 -14.63 9.46
C LYS A 249 -8.47 -14.51 8.79
N TYR A 250 -8.15 -13.36 8.17
CA TYR A 250 -6.89 -13.21 7.42
C TYR A 250 -5.65 -12.97 8.28
N LEU A 251 -5.78 -12.42 9.49
CA LEU A 251 -4.66 -12.37 10.43
C LEU A 251 -4.24 -13.78 10.90
N ASN A 252 -5.19 -14.70 11.01
CA ASN A 252 -4.93 -16.12 11.31
C ASN A 252 -4.60 -16.97 10.09
N TYR A 253 -4.83 -16.46 8.88
CA TYR A 253 -4.63 -17.24 7.66
C TYR A 253 -3.15 -17.56 7.45
N ARG A 254 -2.86 -18.83 7.14
CA ARG A 254 -1.55 -19.33 6.75
C ARG A 254 -1.73 -20.24 5.54
N ASN A 255 -0.83 -20.12 4.57
CA ASN A 255 -0.82 -21.01 3.43
C ASN A 255 0.61 -21.17 2.91
N PRO A 256 1.26 -22.32 3.16
CA PRO A 256 2.62 -22.57 2.69
C PRO A 256 2.80 -22.40 1.18
N ALA A 257 1.74 -22.55 0.38
CA ALA A 257 1.82 -22.39 -1.06
C ALA A 257 1.93 -20.92 -1.52
N LEU A 258 1.75 -19.96 -0.60
CA LEU A 258 1.95 -18.53 -0.80
C LEU A 258 3.19 -17.99 -0.08
N GLU A 259 3.88 -18.85 0.64
CA GLU A 259 5.08 -18.52 1.41
C GLU A 259 6.28 -19.15 0.72
N ASP A 260 7.38 -18.40 0.67
CA ASP A 260 8.69 -18.88 0.22
C ASP A 260 9.63 -18.75 1.42
N GLU A 261 10.13 -19.90 1.90
CA GLU A 261 11.03 -19.94 3.06
C GLU A 261 12.42 -19.39 2.72
N ASP A 262 12.85 -19.52 1.46
CA ASP A 262 14.16 -19.08 0.97
C ASP A 262 14.18 -17.59 0.60
N GLU A 263 13.01 -16.95 0.45
CA GLU A 263 12.90 -15.51 0.23
C GLU A 263 13.14 -14.74 1.54
N GLU A 264 14.05 -13.78 1.56
CA GLU A 264 14.35 -12.99 2.78
C GLU A 264 13.86 -11.54 2.68
N THR A 265 13.62 -11.03 1.47
CA THR A 265 13.40 -9.60 1.21
C THR A 265 11.98 -9.26 0.80
N GLU A 266 11.37 -10.06 -0.08
CA GLU A 266 10.04 -9.78 -0.60
C GLU A 266 8.94 -10.34 0.31
N PRO A 267 8.00 -9.51 0.79
CA PRO A 267 6.89 -9.97 1.62
C PRO A 267 5.93 -10.85 0.83
N SER A 268 5.42 -11.91 1.46
CA SER A 268 4.40 -12.76 0.83
C SER A 268 3.09 -11.98 0.61
N PRO A 269 2.21 -12.43 -0.30
CA PRO A 269 0.86 -11.85 -0.44
C PRO A 269 0.06 -11.86 0.87
N VAL A 270 0.32 -12.83 1.75
CA VAL A 270 -0.32 -12.94 3.07
C VAL A 270 0.18 -11.84 3.99
N ASP A 271 1.50 -11.65 4.09
CA ASP A 271 2.11 -10.59 4.94
C ASP A 271 1.62 -9.21 4.53
N VAL A 272 1.61 -8.97 3.21
CA VAL A 272 1.15 -7.72 2.62
C VAL A 272 -0.31 -7.41 2.96
N LEU A 273 -1.20 -8.42 2.93
CA LEU A 273 -2.60 -8.25 3.34
C LEU A 273 -2.71 -8.00 4.85
N GLN A 274 -1.98 -8.78 5.65
CA GLN A 274 -2.00 -8.63 7.10
C GLN A 274 -1.49 -7.26 7.54
N SER A 275 -0.44 -6.73 6.92
CA SER A 275 0.01 -5.35 7.19
C SER A 275 -1.12 -4.36 6.95
N ALA A 276 -1.84 -4.46 5.82
CA ALA A 276 -2.95 -3.58 5.51
C ALA A 276 -4.12 -3.70 6.50
N ILE A 277 -4.37 -4.91 7.04
CA ILE A 277 -5.35 -5.12 8.10
C ILE A 277 -4.90 -4.44 9.39
N VAL A 278 -3.66 -4.64 9.83
CA VAL A 278 -3.16 -4.02 11.06
C VAL A 278 -3.08 -2.48 10.95
N GLU A 279 -2.86 -1.93 9.75
CA GLU A 279 -3.00 -0.49 9.50
C GLU A 279 -4.44 0.00 9.76
N ASN A 280 -5.46 -0.77 9.33
CA ASN A 280 -6.87 -0.46 9.63
C ASN A 280 -7.18 -0.56 11.13
N LEU A 281 -6.63 -1.56 11.82
CA LEU A 281 -6.79 -1.69 13.27
C LEU A 281 -6.15 -0.52 14.03
N ASN A 282 -4.97 -0.06 13.58
CA ASN A 282 -4.32 1.13 14.10
C ASN A 282 -5.19 2.38 13.90
N LEU A 283 -5.86 2.51 12.76
CA LEU A 283 -6.74 3.65 12.50
C LEU A 283 -7.88 3.70 13.53
N TYR A 284 -8.59 2.60 13.73
CA TYR A 284 -9.69 2.53 14.70
C TYR A 284 -9.22 2.65 16.14
N ALA A 285 -8.13 1.98 16.51
CA ALA A 285 -7.57 2.13 17.85
C ALA A 285 -7.18 3.58 18.16
N ASN A 286 -6.77 4.38 17.18
CA ASN A 286 -6.29 5.75 17.44
C ASN A 286 -7.34 6.84 17.22
N LYS A 287 -8.32 6.64 16.34
CA LYS A 287 -9.32 7.68 15.99
C LYS A 287 -10.72 7.36 16.50
N ASP A 288 -11.17 6.13 16.30
CA ASP A 288 -12.58 5.73 16.44
C ASP A 288 -12.69 4.48 17.33
N GLU A 289 -12.13 4.60 18.54
CA GLU A 289 -11.87 3.44 19.39
C GLU A 289 -13.14 2.85 20.01
N GLU A 290 -14.13 3.67 20.34
CA GLU A 290 -15.33 3.27 21.08
C GLU A 290 -16.11 2.13 20.38
N PRO A 291 -16.45 2.23 19.09
CA PRO A 291 -17.10 1.12 18.37
C PRO A 291 -16.20 -0.13 18.23
N PHE A 292 -14.87 0.06 18.26
CA PHE A 292 -13.89 -1.02 18.11
C PHE A 292 -13.58 -1.78 19.41
N LEU A 293 -13.90 -1.20 20.59
CA LEU A 293 -13.64 -1.80 21.91
C LEU A 293 -14.07 -3.28 22.05
N PRO A 294 -15.26 -3.72 21.56
CA PRO A 294 -15.67 -5.12 21.69
C PRO A 294 -14.74 -6.12 21.00
N PHE A 295 -14.03 -5.69 19.95
CA PHE A 295 -13.15 -6.53 19.14
C PHE A 295 -11.68 -6.47 19.61
N LEU A 296 -11.33 -5.41 20.34
CA LEU A 296 -9.96 -5.08 20.70
C LEU A 296 -9.20 -6.22 21.43
N PRO A 297 -9.77 -6.95 22.41
CA PRO A 297 -9.05 -8.03 23.09
C PRO A 297 -8.67 -9.17 22.14
N ASN A 298 -9.57 -9.53 21.22
CA ASN A 298 -9.31 -10.55 20.22
C ASN A 298 -8.18 -10.11 19.28
N PHE A 299 -8.26 -8.90 18.72
CA PHE A 299 -7.23 -8.40 17.82
C PHE A 299 -5.87 -8.19 18.50
N THR A 300 -5.85 -7.81 19.78
CA THR A 300 -4.62 -7.76 20.57
C THR A 300 -3.94 -9.13 20.57
N THR A 301 -4.71 -10.20 20.82
CA THR A 301 -4.21 -11.58 20.81
C THR A 301 -3.79 -12.05 19.42
N LEU A 302 -4.53 -11.69 18.36
CA LEU A 302 -4.21 -12.06 16.99
C LEU A 302 -2.92 -11.40 16.49
N VAL A 303 -2.79 -10.09 16.71
CA VAL A 303 -1.59 -9.32 16.32
C VAL A 303 -0.38 -9.81 17.11
N TRP A 304 -0.55 -10.09 18.40
CA TRP A 304 0.46 -10.71 19.25
C TRP A 304 1.00 -12.03 18.69
N ASN A 305 0.08 -12.99 18.46
CA ASN A 305 0.44 -14.31 17.95
C ASN A 305 1.07 -14.23 16.57
N ARG A 306 0.65 -13.28 15.73
CA ARG A 306 1.28 -13.07 14.43
C ARG A 306 2.71 -12.60 14.58
N LEU A 307 2.95 -11.59 15.41
CA LEU A 307 4.28 -10.99 15.64
C LEU A 307 5.28 -12.02 16.16
N MET A 308 4.84 -12.90 17.07
CA MET A 308 5.62 -14.03 17.60
C MET A 308 6.07 -15.05 16.55
N ALA A 309 5.39 -15.11 15.40
CA ALA A 309 5.67 -16.05 14.32
C ALA A 309 6.45 -15.41 13.16
N LEU A 310 6.81 -14.12 13.24
CA LEU A 310 7.59 -13.45 12.20
C LEU A 310 9.07 -13.75 12.35
N SER A 311 9.76 -13.96 11.24
CA SER A 311 11.23 -14.01 11.22
C SER A 311 11.85 -12.61 11.35
N SER A 312 13.16 -12.59 11.59
CA SER A 312 13.98 -11.36 11.60
C SER A 312 14.23 -10.80 10.20
N PHE A 313 13.93 -11.56 9.14
CA PHE A 313 14.21 -11.17 7.75
C PHE A 313 13.44 -9.91 7.29
N PRO A 314 14.04 -9.09 6.40
CA PRO A 314 13.43 -7.86 5.88
C PRO A 314 12.01 -8.01 5.33
N LYS A 315 11.66 -9.17 4.74
CA LYS A 315 10.31 -9.45 4.22
C LYS A 315 9.19 -9.23 5.25
N HIS A 316 9.48 -9.37 6.54
CA HIS A 316 8.48 -9.19 7.60
C HIS A 316 8.52 -7.79 8.26
N ASP A 317 9.38 -6.87 7.84
CA ASP A 317 9.60 -5.59 8.51
C ASP A 317 8.33 -4.73 8.56
N THR A 318 7.60 -4.63 7.45
CA THR A 318 6.37 -3.81 7.39
C THR A 318 5.29 -4.37 8.33
N LEU A 319 5.12 -5.69 8.38
CA LEU A 319 4.15 -6.32 9.27
C LEU A 319 4.57 -6.18 10.73
N ALA A 320 5.84 -6.49 11.05
CA ALA A 320 6.37 -6.37 12.39
C ALA A 320 6.22 -4.94 12.94
N THR A 321 6.65 -3.94 12.16
CA THR A 321 6.58 -2.54 12.58
C THR A 321 5.16 -2.05 12.81
N THR A 322 4.24 -2.38 11.90
CA THR A 322 2.83 -1.99 12.02
C THR A 322 2.14 -2.69 13.21
N SER A 323 2.48 -3.95 13.47
CA SER A 323 2.00 -4.72 14.63
C SER A 323 2.54 -4.20 15.96
N ILE A 324 3.83 -3.86 16.02
CA ILE A 324 4.43 -3.26 17.22
C ILE A 324 3.80 -1.90 17.51
N ARG A 325 3.52 -1.08 16.49
CA ARG A 325 2.84 0.21 16.64
C ARG A 325 1.42 0.06 17.21
N PHE A 326 0.70 -0.97 16.75
CA PHE A 326 -0.62 -1.29 17.29
C PHE A 326 -0.54 -1.65 18.77
N LEU A 327 0.38 -2.52 19.17
CA LEU A 327 0.54 -2.86 20.59
C LEU A 327 0.97 -1.64 21.42
N SER A 328 1.88 -0.82 20.89
CA SER A 328 2.40 0.39 21.56
C SER A 328 1.29 1.40 21.85
N SER A 329 0.38 1.60 20.88
CA SER A 329 -0.74 2.54 21.06
C SER A 329 -1.72 2.09 22.14
N LEU A 330 -1.93 0.77 22.29
CA LEU A 330 -2.81 0.21 23.32
C LEU A 330 -2.18 0.22 24.70
N VAL A 331 -0.93 -0.24 24.82
CA VAL A 331 -0.18 -0.28 26.09
C VAL A 331 -0.08 1.12 26.71
N GLY A 332 0.08 2.15 25.88
CA GLY A 332 0.18 3.54 26.34
C GLY A 332 -1.12 4.13 26.89
N LYS A 333 -2.26 3.44 26.78
CA LYS A 333 -3.57 3.94 27.22
C LYS A 333 -4.00 3.29 28.53
N LEU A 334 -4.29 4.12 29.53
CA LEU A 334 -4.70 3.67 30.87
C LEU A 334 -5.94 2.76 30.85
N MET A 335 -6.90 3.01 29.96
CA MET A 335 -8.13 2.21 29.84
C MET A 335 -7.86 0.75 29.41
N HIS A 336 -6.73 0.51 28.74
CA HIS A 336 -6.33 -0.83 28.25
C HIS A 336 -5.32 -1.51 29.15
N LYS A 337 -5.01 -0.92 30.32
CA LYS A 337 -4.03 -1.48 31.27
C LYS A 337 -4.31 -2.95 31.59
N SER A 338 -5.58 -3.32 31.73
CA SER A 338 -5.99 -4.70 32.07
C SER A 338 -5.61 -5.74 31.02
N LEU A 339 -5.42 -5.35 29.75
CA LEU A 339 -4.97 -6.26 28.69
C LEU A 339 -3.52 -6.69 28.87
N PHE A 340 -2.69 -5.90 29.57
CA PHE A 340 -1.24 -6.09 29.67
C PHE A 340 -0.72 -6.23 31.10
N GLN A 341 -1.58 -6.09 32.12
CA GLN A 341 -1.16 -6.03 33.54
C GLN A 341 -0.57 -7.33 34.11
N ASP A 342 -0.73 -8.47 33.42
CA ASP A 342 -0.14 -9.73 33.86
C ASP A 342 1.40 -9.67 33.74
N PRO A 343 2.17 -9.84 34.83
CA PRO A 343 3.63 -9.81 34.78
C PRO A 343 4.24 -10.81 33.80
N ALA A 344 3.58 -11.95 33.56
CA ALA A 344 4.03 -12.91 32.56
C ALA A 344 3.93 -12.31 31.15
N THR A 345 2.80 -11.66 30.82
CA THR A 345 2.61 -10.94 29.56
C THR A 345 3.67 -9.86 29.37
N LEU A 346 3.91 -8.99 30.37
CA LEU A 346 4.95 -7.95 30.28
C LEU A 346 6.33 -8.53 29.98
N ARG A 347 6.68 -9.65 30.63
CA ARG A 347 7.94 -10.36 30.38
C ARG A 347 7.98 -10.94 28.97
N GLU A 348 6.90 -11.53 28.48
CA GLU A 348 6.85 -12.03 27.10
C GLU A 348 7.00 -10.91 26.07
N ILE A 349 6.41 -9.72 26.32
CA ILE A 349 6.57 -8.55 25.43
C ILE A 349 8.05 -8.19 25.32
N ILE A 350 8.73 -8.07 26.46
CA ILE A 350 10.13 -7.66 26.49
C ILE A 350 11.01 -8.71 25.83
N VAL A 351 10.84 -9.99 26.22
CA VAL A 351 11.73 -11.07 25.78
C VAL A 351 11.51 -11.49 24.34
N LYS A 352 10.25 -11.56 23.89
CA LYS A 352 9.91 -12.14 22.58
C LYS A 352 9.65 -11.10 21.50
N ILE A 353 9.41 -9.84 21.87
CA ILE A 353 9.16 -8.76 20.90
C ILE A 353 10.22 -7.69 21.00
N VAL A 354 10.39 -7.03 22.15
CA VAL A 354 11.26 -5.84 22.26
C VAL A 354 12.71 -6.22 22.00
N ILE A 355 13.26 -7.19 22.75
CA ILE A 355 14.66 -7.57 22.64
C ILE A 355 15.03 -8.05 21.22
N PRO A 356 14.31 -9.01 20.60
CA PRO A 356 14.67 -9.50 19.27
C PRO A 356 14.62 -8.44 18.16
N ASN A 357 13.79 -7.40 18.33
CA ASN A 357 13.63 -6.34 17.35
C ASN A 357 14.49 -5.08 17.64
N ILE A 358 15.13 -4.99 18.81
CA ILE A 358 16.15 -3.98 19.12
C ILE A 358 17.56 -4.45 18.72
N MET A 359 17.83 -5.75 18.90
CA MET A 359 19.07 -6.40 18.46
C MET A 359 19.39 -6.04 17.01
N ILE A 360 20.65 -5.65 16.74
CA ILE A 360 21.09 -5.43 15.36
C ILE A 360 21.03 -6.75 14.59
N ARG A 361 20.49 -6.71 13.37
CA ARG A 361 20.36 -7.86 12.48
C ARG A 361 21.42 -7.73 11.38
N GLU A 362 21.74 -8.85 10.73
CA GLU A 362 22.62 -8.87 9.56
C GLU A 362 22.18 -7.88 8.47
N ALA A 363 20.88 -7.84 8.15
CA ALA A 363 20.33 -6.86 7.21
C ALA A 363 20.48 -5.38 7.66
N ASP A 364 20.54 -5.12 8.97
CA ASP A 364 20.79 -3.76 9.47
C ASP A 364 22.29 -3.40 9.36
N GLU A 365 23.20 -4.37 9.54
CA GLU A 365 24.64 -4.22 9.29
C GLU A 365 24.92 -3.98 7.81
N GLU A 366 24.35 -4.78 6.91
CA GLU A 366 24.44 -4.58 5.46
C GLU A 366 23.94 -3.19 5.06
N ARG A 367 22.77 -2.77 5.56
CA ARG A 367 22.26 -1.41 5.28
C ARG A 367 23.19 -0.33 5.82
N PHE A 368 23.80 -0.51 6.99
CA PHE A 368 24.76 0.45 7.53
C PHE A 368 26.00 0.59 6.63
N GLU A 369 26.46 -0.51 6.03
CA GLU A 369 27.64 -0.53 5.15
C GLU A 369 27.33 0.01 3.74
N ASP A 370 26.18 -0.39 3.16
CA ASP A 370 25.81 -0.08 1.78
C ASP A 370 25.05 1.25 1.62
N ASP A 371 24.12 1.56 2.53
CA ASP A 371 23.35 2.82 2.56
C ASP A 371 23.23 3.39 3.99
N PRO A 372 24.32 4.00 4.51
CA PRO A 372 24.32 4.56 5.86
C PRO A 372 23.29 5.70 6.03
N GLN A 373 22.87 6.35 4.95
CA GLN A 373 21.87 7.41 5.03
C GLN A 373 20.49 6.84 5.36
N GLU A 374 20.08 5.75 4.68
CA GLU A 374 18.82 5.07 4.98
C GLU A 374 18.84 4.46 6.39
N PHE A 375 19.97 3.87 6.80
CA PHE A 375 20.13 3.36 8.17
C PHE A 375 19.87 4.45 9.23
N ILE A 376 20.49 5.62 9.08
CA ILE A 376 20.32 6.74 10.01
C ILE A 376 18.88 7.27 10.00
N LEU A 377 18.28 7.40 8.81
CA LEU A 377 16.90 7.86 8.68
C LEU A 377 15.90 6.90 9.33
N GLY A 378 16.15 5.59 9.31
CA GLY A 378 15.28 4.59 9.95
C GLY A 378 15.19 4.72 11.48
N ASP A 379 16.25 5.22 12.12
CA ASP A 379 16.36 5.38 13.56
C ASP A 379 16.10 6.83 14.04
N MET A 380 15.91 7.77 13.12
CA MET A 380 15.65 9.17 13.48
C MET A 380 14.19 9.40 13.92
N GLU A 381 14.02 10.13 15.03
CA GLU A 381 12.69 10.56 15.49
C GLU A 381 12.02 11.46 14.45
N GLY A 382 10.76 11.18 14.13
CA GLY A 382 9.99 11.93 13.11
C GLY A 382 10.29 11.56 11.65
N SER A 383 11.12 10.56 11.39
CA SER A 383 11.29 10.00 10.03
C SER A 383 10.05 9.25 9.55
N ASP A 384 9.75 9.36 8.25
CA ASP A 384 8.67 8.64 7.56
C ASP A 384 8.97 7.13 7.39
N THR A 385 10.24 6.74 7.52
CA THR A 385 10.69 5.34 7.51
C THR A 385 11.01 4.92 8.94
N GLU A 386 10.39 3.83 9.42
CA GLU A 386 10.60 3.35 10.79
C GLU A 386 11.23 1.95 10.79
N SER A 387 12.35 1.82 11.50
CA SER A 387 13.00 0.53 11.74
C SER A 387 12.24 -0.28 12.79
N ARG A 388 12.43 -1.62 12.80
CA ARG A 388 11.92 -2.49 13.89
C ARG A 388 12.46 -2.08 15.26
N ARG A 389 13.70 -1.57 15.28
CA ARG A 389 14.38 -1.06 16.46
C ARG A 389 13.65 0.16 17.03
N LYS A 390 13.36 1.17 16.20
CA LYS A 390 12.66 2.38 16.61
C LYS A 390 11.28 2.08 17.23
N VAL A 391 10.43 1.33 16.52
CA VAL A 391 9.08 1.02 17.03
C VAL A 391 9.11 0.14 18.29
N SER A 392 10.12 -0.72 18.44
CA SER A 392 10.31 -1.50 19.67
C SER A 392 10.73 -0.63 20.86
N GLN A 393 11.53 0.40 20.64
CA GLN A 393 11.86 1.39 21.66
C GLN A 393 10.62 2.21 22.04
N GLU A 394 9.76 2.57 21.09
CA GLU A 394 8.49 3.23 21.37
C GLU A 394 7.55 2.35 22.19
N LEU A 395 7.48 1.04 21.89
CA LEU A 395 6.76 0.06 22.70
C LEU A 395 7.30 0.03 24.13
N LEU A 396 8.63 -0.06 24.29
CA LEU A 396 9.27 -0.07 25.60
C LEU A 396 8.98 1.23 26.37
N ARG A 397 9.05 2.40 25.73
CA ARG A 397 8.68 3.69 26.33
C ARG A 397 7.21 3.70 26.77
N ALA A 398 6.30 3.16 25.97
CA ALA A 398 4.89 3.04 26.33
C ALA A 398 4.69 2.12 27.54
N MET A 399 5.40 0.99 27.59
CA MET A 399 5.39 0.09 28.74
C MET A 399 5.93 0.77 30.00
N CYS A 400 7.06 1.49 29.92
CA CYS A 400 7.62 2.22 31.06
C CYS A 400 6.66 3.28 31.62
N ARG A 401 5.89 3.97 30.76
CA ARG A 401 4.89 4.95 31.22
C ARG A 401 3.76 4.31 32.02
N GLN A 402 3.40 3.06 31.72
CA GLN A 402 2.21 2.41 32.27
C GLN A 402 2.51 1.36 33.37
N PHE A 403 3.69 0.73 33.29
CA PHE A 403 4.17 -0.41 34.09
C PHE A 403 5.65 -0.22 34.47
N GLU A 404 6.01 0.97 34.97
CA GLU A 404 7.39 1.40 35.21
C GLU A 404 8.21 0.38 36.02
N ALA A 405 7.71 -0.04 37.18
CA ALA A 405 8.46 -0.88 38.11
C ALA A 405 8.73 -2.28 37.52
N GLU A 406 7.70 -2.93 36.96
CA GLU A 406 7.79 -4.25 36.36
C GLU A 406 8.68 -4.22 35.11
N THR A 407 8.48 -3.23 34.22
CA THR A 407 9.25 -3.08 32.99
C THR A 407 10.73 -2.83 33.29
N THR A 408 11.03 -1.93 34.22
CA THR A 408 12.41 -1.62 34.64
C THR A 408 13.10 -2.82 35.25
N SER A 409 12.39 -3.57 36.11
CA SER A 409 12.92 -4.79 36.73
C SER A 409 13.30 -5.85 35.70
N ILE A 410 12.39 -6.14 34.76
CA ILE A 410 12.62 -7.13 33.70
C ILE A 410 13.76 -6.67 32.78
N CYS A 411 13.78 -5.41 32.34
CA CYS A 411 14.84 -4.89 31.49
C CYS A 411 16.21 -4.93 32.20
N SER A 412 16.27 -4.60 33.48
CA SER A 412 17.52 -4.64 34.27
C SER A 412 18.12 -6.04 34.36
N GLU A 413 17.28 -7.07 34.50
CA GLU A 413 17.69 -8.48 34.49
C GLU A 413 18.36 -8.85 33.15
N HIS A 414 17.74 -8.47 32.03
CA HIS A 414 18.25 -8.76 30.69
C HIS A 414 19.50 -7.93 30.34
N VAL A 415 19.55 -6.65 30.73
CA VAL A 415 20.75 -5.81 30.59
C VAL A 415 21.93 -6.44 31.33
N GLY A 416 21.74 -6.90 32.57
CA GLY A 416 22.79 -7.61 33.31
C GLY A 416 23.30 -8.85 32.59
N THR A 417 22.39 -9.64 32.01
CA THR A 417 22.73 -10.84 31.23
C THR A 417 23.52 -10.49 29.97
N MET A 418 23.04 -9.53 29.18
CA MET A 418 23.69 -9.08 27.94
C MET A 418 25.09 -8.50 28.19
N LEU A 419 25.27 -7.73 29.27
CA LEU A 419 26.58 -7.19 29.64
C LEU A 419 27.55 -8.27 30.13
N ALA A 420 27.04 -9.32 30.79
CA ALA A 420 27.84 -10.48 31.17
C ALA A 420 28.29 -11.27 29.92
N GLU A 421 27.40 -11.48 28.95
CA GLU A 421 27.73 -12.10 27.66
C GLU A 421 28.79 -11.30 26.90
N PHE A 422 28.63 -9.98 26.80
CA PHE A 422 29.64 -9.09 26.21
C PHE A 422 30.98 -9.18 26.95
N SER A 423 30.98 -9.22 28.28
CA SER A 423 32.20 -9.31 29.08
C SER A 423 32.96 -10.62 28.87
N ALA A 424 32.24 -11.70 28.54
CA ALA A 424 32.82 -13.02 28.25
C ALA A 424 33.49 -13.08 26.86
N ASP A 425 32.92 -12.40 25.86
CA ASP A 425 33.48 -12.31 24.50
C ASP A 425 33.16 -10.95 23.86
N PRO A 426 33.98 -9.92 24.09
CA PRO A 426 33.71 -8.58 23.56
C PRO A 426 33.67 -8.50 22.04
N ALA A 427 34.41 -9.36 21.34
CA ALA A 427 34.50 -9.34 19.89
C ALA A 427 33.31 -10.05 19.24
N GLY A 428 32.88 -11.20 19.77
CA GLY A 428 31.75 -11.97 19.23
C GLY A 428 30.39 -11.59 19.79
N LYS A 429 30.32 -10.85 20.91
CA LYS A 429 29.06 -10.47 21.60
C LYS A 429 28.87 -8.96 21.73
N TRP A 430 29.46 -8.17 20.84
CA TRP A 430 29.30 -6.72 20.83
C TRP A 430 27.82 -6.30 20.63
N THR A 431 27.05 -7.07 19.87
CA THR A 431 25.62 -6.83 19.61
C THR A 431 24.77 -6.92 20.88
N ALA A 432 25.17 -7.73 21.87
CA ALA A 432 24.51 -7.79 23.17
C ALA A 432 24.70 -6.47 23.96
N LYS A 433 25.88 -5.86 23.88
CA LYS A 433 26.14 -4.55 24.49
C LYS A 433 25.34 -3.45 23.78
N ASP A 434 25.27 -3.48 22.45
CA ASP A 434 24.45 -2.54 21.66
C ASP A 434 22.98 -2.59 22.11
N ALA A 435 22.38 -3.79 22.12
CA ALA A 435 21.00 -3.97 22.57
C ALA A 435 20.79 -3.54 24.04
N ALA A 436 21.74 -3.84 24.93
CA ALA A 436 21.67 -3.41 26.32
C ALA A 436 21.67 -1.87 26.47
N ILE A 437 22.45 -1.16 25.65
CA ILE A 437 22.41 0.32 25.61
C ILE A 437 21.04 0.79 25.15
N HIS A 438 20.49 0.21 24.08
CA HIS A 438 19.17 0.57 23.56
C HIS A 438 18.00 0.23 24.49
N LEU A 439 18.15 -0.74 25.39
CA LEU A 439 17.14 -1.03 26.44
C LEU A 439 17.16 -0.01 27.58
N VAL A 440 18.27 0.69 27.78
CA VAL A 440 18.44 1.70 28.85
C VAL A 440 18.07 3.10 28.37
N LEU A 441 18.31 3.40 27.08
CA LEU A 441 17.93 4.66 26.42
C LEU A 441 16.42 4.74 26.14
#